data_AF-A0A350QK52-F1
#
_entry.id   AF-A0A350QK52-F1
#
_cell.length_a   1.000
_cell.length_b   1.000
_cell.length_c   1.000
_cell.angle_alpha   90.00
_cell.angle_beta   90.00
_cell.angle_gamma   90.00
#
_symmetry.space_group_name_H-M   'P 1'
#
loop_
_entity.id
_entity.type
_entity.pdbx_description
1 polymer ?
#
loop_
_entity_poly.entity_id
_entity_poly.type
_entity_poly.pdbx_seq_one_letter_code
_entity_poly.pdbx_strand_id
1 'polypeptide(L)'
;APANAAVLITGPNGAGKEGIANVLHANSPRKNKPFIKVNMGALPGDLMEAELFGAEAGAYSGASKTRIGRFEAADGGTLFLD
;
A
#
# COMPACT_ATOMS: atom_id res chain seq x y z
N ALA A 1 -5.82 1.85 -18.11
CA ALA A 1 -6.09 3.04 -17.28
C ALA A 1 -5.04 4.12 -17.57
N PRO A 2 -5.32 5.13 -18.40
CA PRO A 2 -4.36 6.19 -18.70
C PRO A 2 -4.39 7.35 -17.68
N ALA A 3 -5.40 7.44 -16.80
CA ALA A 3 -5.57 8.53 -15.85
C ALA A 3 -4.87 8.26 -14.50
N ASN A 4 -4.27 9.30 -13.92
CA ASN A 4 -3.69 9.29 -12.58
C ASN A 4 -4.77 9.62 -11.52
N ALA A 5 -5.76 8.73 -11.38
CA ALA A 5 -6.82 8.87 -10.38
C ALA A 5 -6.71 7.78 -9.31
N ALA A 6 -7.13 8.11 -8.08
CA ALA A 6 -7.38 7.11 -7.05
C ALA A 6 -8.62 6.28 -7.44
N VAL A 7 -8.57 4.97 -7.21
CA VAL A 7 -9.65 4.04 -7.58
C VAL A 7 -10.19 3.38 -6.32
N LEU A 8 -11.50 3.49 -6.10
CA LEU A 8 -12.22 2.77 -5.07
C LEU A 8 -12.80 1.47 -5.65
N ILE A 9 -12.41 0.32 -5.12
CA ILE A 9 -12.95 -0.98 -5.49
C ILE A 9 -13.91 -1.42 -4.40
N THR A 10 -15.20 -1.50 -4.71
CA THR A 10 -16.23 -1.94 -3.76
C THR A 10 -16.60 -3.40 -3.99
N GLY A 11 -17.05 -4.07 -2.93
CA GLY A 11 -17.50 -5.46 -2.99
C GLY A 11 -17.30 -6.19 -1.66
N PRO A 12 -18.02 -7.30 -1.45
CA PRO A 12 -17.95 -8.06 -0.21
C PRO A 12 -16.55 -8.65 0.04
N ASN A 13 -16.32 -9.09 1.28
CA ASN A 13 -15.10 -9.82 1.62
C ASN A 13 -15.02 -11.13 0.82
N GLY A 14 -13.84 -11.43 0.28
CA GLY A 14 -13.63 -12.59 -0.59
C GLY A 14 -14.06 -12.40 -2.07
N ALA A 15 -14.54 -11.23 -2.48
CA ALA A 15 -14.94 -10.97 -3.88
C ALA A 15 -13.79 -10.85 -4.89
N GLY A 16 -12.53 -11.06 -4.47
CA GLY A 16 -11.36 -10.97 -5.35
C GLY A 16 -10.96 -9.53 -5.74
N LYS A 17 -11.20 -8.55 -4.85
CA LYS A 17 -10.84 -7.13 -5.07
C LYS A 17 -9.36 -6.93 -5.43
N GLU A 18 -8.49 -7.72 -4.82
CA GLU A 18 -7.06 -7.73 -5.14
C GLU A 18 -6.78 -8.06 -6.61
N GLY A 19 -7.55 -8.98 -7.21
CA GLY A 19 -7.46 -9.30 -8.64
C GLY A 19 -7.73 -8.09 -9.53
N ILE A 20 -8.76 -7.31 -9.19
CA ILE A 20 -9.09 -6.06 -9.90
C ILE A 20 -7.93 -5.06 -9.76
N ALA A 21 -7.37 -4.90 -8.56
CA ALA A 21 -6.22 -4.01 -8.33
C ALA A 21 -4.98 -4.42 -9.14
N ASN A 22 -4.67 -5.73 -9.23
CA ASN A 22 -3.59 -6.25 -10.08
C ASN A 22 -3.82 -5.90 -11.57
N VAL A 23 -5.04 -6.11 -12.07
CA VAL A 23 -5.39 -5.79 -13.47
C VAL A 23 -5.27 -4.29 -13.75
N LEU A 24 -5.72 -3.44 -12.82
CA LEU A 24 -5.58 -1.98 -12.96
C LEU A 24 -4.12 -1.55 -13.05
N HIS A 25 -3.26 -2.07 -12.16
CA HIS A 25 -1.84 -1.76 -12.18
C HIS A 25 -1.17 -2.23 -13.49
N ALA A 26 -1.41 -3.48 -13.90
CA ALA A 26 -0.85 -4.07 -15.11
C ALA A 26 -1.26 -3.32 -16.41
N ASN A 27 -2.44 -2.68 -16.41
CA ASN A 27 -2.96 -1.89 -17.53
C ASN A 27 -2.73 -0.37 -17.37
N SER A 28 -1.87 0.04 -16.45
CA SER A 28 -1.50 1.44 -16.23
C SER A 28 -0.12 1.76 -16.85
N PRO A 29 0.22 3.05 -17.05
CA PRO A 29 1.59 3.46 -17.40
C PRO A 29 2.65 3.04 -16.37
N ARG A 30 2.23 2.65 -15.14
CA ARG A 30 3.08 2.27 -14.02
C ARG A 30 3.26 0.75 -13.89
N LYS A 31 2.85 -0.05 -14.88
CA LYS A 31 2.89 -1.53 -14.85
C LYS A 31 4.27 -2.16 -14.57
N ASN A 32 5.36 -1.42 -14.82
CA ASN A 32 6.74 -1.87 -14.58
C ASN A 32 7.33 -1.26 -13.30
N LYS A 33 6.50 -0.62 -12.47
CA LYS A 33 6.88 0.05 -11.22
C LYS A 33 6.33 -0.76 -10.03
N PRO A 34 6.75 -0.46 -8.79
CA PRO A 34 6.30 -1.22 -7.63
C PRO A 34 4.78 -1.29 -7.50
N PHE A 35 4.27 -2.45 -7.11
CA PHE A 35 2.89 -2.64 -6.70
C PHE A 35 2.85 -3.15 -5.26
N ILE A 36 2.59 -2.25 -4.32
CA ILE A 36 2.61 -2.53 -2.88
C ILE A 36 1.18 -2.76 -2.41
N LYS A 37 0.94 -3.87 -1.73
CA LYS A 37 -0.35 -4.21 -1.14
C LYS A 37 -0.26 -4.10 0.38
N VAL A 38 -1.27 -3.52 1.00
CA VAL A 38 -1.38 -3.37 2.45
C VAL A 38 -2.76 -3.85 2.86
N ASN A 39 -2.81 -4.86 3.72
CA ASN A 39 -4.06 -5.29 4.35
C ASN A 39 -4.25 -4.47 5.63
N MET A 40 -5.14 -3.48 5.57
CA MET A 40 -5.46 -2.56 6.64
C MET A 40 -6.21 -3.26 7.78
N GLY A 41 -6.96 -4.32 7.48
CA GLY A 41 -7.64 -5.14 8.49
C GLY A 41 -6.70 -5.98 9.36
N ALA A 42 -5.48 -6.24 8.90
CA ALA A 42 -4.46 -7.01 9.63
C ALA A 42 -3.51 -6.12 10.46
N LEU A 43 -3.55 -4.80 10.29
CA LEU A 43 -2.66 -3.86 10.97
C LEU A 43 -3.29 -3.38 12.29
N PRO A 44 -2.58 -3.48 13.43
CA PRO A 44 -2.97 -2.79 14.66
C PRO A 44 -3.04 -1.28 14.41
N GLY A 45 -4.09 -0.62 14.92
CA GLY A 45 -4.29 0.82 14.72
C GLY A 45 -3.07 1.65 15.13
N ASP A 46 -2.47 1.31 16.26
CA ASP A 46 -1.31 1.97 16.86
C ASP A 46 -0.03 1.86 15.99
N LEU A 47 0.01 0.90 15.07
CA LEU A 47 1.13 0.67 14.15
C LEU A 47 0.83 1.11 12.71
N MET A 48 -0.42 1.50 12.41
CA MET A 48 -0.84 1.84 11.06
C MET A 48 0.00 2.98 10.47
N GLU A 49 0.21 4.04 11.24
CA GLU A 49 0.98 5.21 10.82
C GLU A 49 2.45 4.84 10.55
N ALA A 50 3.08 4.12 11.47
CA ALA A 50 4.48 3.69 11.35
C ALA A 50 4.72 2.72 10.18
N GLU A 51 3.74 1.88 9.83
CA GLU A 51 3.85 1.02 8.64
C GLU A 51 3.67 1.83 7.35
N LEU A 52 2.68 2.72 7.28
CA LEU A 52 2.39 3.49 6.07
C LEU A 52 3.48 4.51 5.75
N PHE A 53 3.94 5.26 6.75
CA PHE A 53 4.87 6.38 6.59
C PHE A 53 6.31 6.03 6.96
N GLY A 54 6.51 4.89 7.61
CA GLY A 54 7.81 4.51 8.12
C GLY A 54 8.04 5.06 9.53
N ALA A 55 9.20 4.73 10.07
CA ALA A 55 9.62 5.20 11.38
C ALA A 55 11.14 5.34 11.42
N GLU A 56 11.62 6.43 12.02
CA GLU A 56 13.04 6.57 12.35
C GLU A 56 13.41 5.76 13.59
N ALA A 57 14.69 5.42 13.71
CA ALA A 57 15.20 4.79 14.93
C ALA A 57 14.90 5.69 16.14
N GLY A 58 14.25 5.15 17.17
CA GLY A 58 13.85 5.89 18.37
C GLY A 58 12.43 6.49 18.37
N ALA A 59 11.64 6.35 17.29
CA ALA A 59 10.27 6.88 17.24
C ALA A 59 9.27 6.18 18.19
N TYR A 60 9.54 4.93 18.62
CA TYR A 60 8.79 4.20 19.64
C TYR A 60 9.69 3.17 20.35
N SER A 61 9.26 2.66 21.52
CA SER A 61 10.00 1.68 22.33
C SER A 61 10.13 0.32 21.62
N GLY A 62 11.04 0.23 20.66
CA GLY A 62 11.25 -0.92 19.77
C GLY A 62 11.92 -0.57 18.43
N ALA A 63 11.97 0.71 18.05
CA ALA A 63 12.56 1.16 16.79
C ALA A 63 14.10 1.16 16.84
N SER A 64 14.72 -0.01 16.63
CA SER A 64 16.18 -0.17 16.55
C SER A 64 16.76 0.15 15.15
N LYS A 65 15.91 0.26 14.12
CA LYS A 65 16.30 0.54 12.74
C LYS A 65 15.26 1.44 12.07
N THR A 66 15.73 2.32 11.19
CA THR A 66 14.86 3.07 10.27
C THR A 66 14.11 2.11 9.38
N ARG A 67 12.80 2.31 9.26
CA ARG A 67 11.91 1.48 8.45
C ARG A 67 11.26 2.34 7.37
N ILE A 68 11.43 1.92 6.11
CA ILE A 68 10.80 2.54 4.95
C ILE A 68 9.29 2.31 5.00
N GLY A 69 8.51 3.38 4.80
CA GLY A 69 7.06 3.33 4.77
C GLY A 69 6.51 2.69 3.50
N ARG A 70 5.26 2.21 3.54
CA ARG A 70 4.60 1.65 2.35
C ARG A 70 4.40 2.67 1.23
N PHE A 71 4.20 3.94 1.57
CA PHE A 71 4.14 5.01 0.56
C PHE A 71 5.46 5.15 -0.20
N GLU A 72 6.57 5.21 0.53
CA GLU A 72 7.90 5.32 -0.07
C GLU A 72 8.27 4.05 -0.86
N ALA A 73 7.95 2.87 -0.34
CA ALA A 73 8.15 1.60 -1.07
C ALA A 73 7.33 1.52 -2.37
N ALA A 74 6.22 2.27 -2.47
CA ALA A 74 5.35 2.34 -3.64
C ALA A 74 5.70 3.49 -4.59
N ASP A 75 6.80 4.22 -4.34
CA ASP A 75 7.16 5.40 -5.13
C ASP A 75 7.27 5.09 -6.63
N GLY A 76 6.74 6.01 -7.44
CA GLY A 76 6.57 5.84 -8.89
C GLY A 76 5.61 4.73 -9.32
N GLY A 77 5.04 3.98 -8.38
CA GLY A 77 4.24 2.79 -8.58
C GLY A 77 2.78 2.93 -8.14
N THR A 78 2.25 1.89 -7.49
CA THR A 78 0.87 1.84 -7.02
C THR A 78 0.81 1.21 -5.63
N LEU A 79 0.09 1.87 -4.72
CA LEU A 79 -0.25 1.37 -3.39
C LEU A 79 -1.71 0.92 -3.40
N PHE A 80 -1.95 -0.34 -3.03
CA PHE A 80 -3.29 -0.89 -2.82
C PHE A 80 -3.54 -1.09 -1.33
N LEU A 81 -4.65 -0.54 -0.85
CA LEU A 81 -5.11 -0.63 0.53
C LEU A 81 -6.35 -1.52 0.55
N ASP A 82 -6.20 -2.74 1.10
CA ASP A 82 -7.26 -3.75 1.25
C ASP A 82 -7.83 -3.77 2.67
#